data_AF-A0A7V7TI91-F1
#
_entry.id   AF-A0A7V7TI91-F1
#
_cell.length_a   1.000
_cell.length_b   1.000
_cell.length_c   1.000
_cell.angle_alpha   90.00
_cell.angle_beta   90.00
_cell.angle_gamma   90.00
#
_symmetry.space_group_name_H-M   'P 1'
#
loop_
_entity.id
_entity.type
_entity.pdbx_description
1 polymer ?
#
loop_
_entity_poly.entity_id
_entity_poly.type
_entity_poly.pdbx_seq_one_letter_code
_entity_poly.pdbx_strand_id
1 'polypeptide(L)'
;MKKSFLILSMASLLSASVFAKNLSFSNPRTLLPNEDVQSFELADLDGNGKQEIVYLTSNGELKYAALGHYITESSRDILRSSYEWAVKERPGITMEFDDNGYMISGEGSGGGSNLYFKDGTFRGNYVQQTILIDYISDTEISGTFKDGRLGIYDEVPFTAVPK
;
A
#
# COMPACT_ATOMS: atom_id res chain seq x y z
N MET A 1 60.49 -4.07 45.48
CA MET A 1 59.91 -4.56 44.19
C MET A 1 58.39 -4.43 44.29
N LYS A 2 57.78 -3.57 43.47
CA LYS A 2 56.33 -3.26 43.54
C LYS A 2 55.52 -4.42 42.95
N LYS A 3 54.57 -4.96 43.71
CA LYS A 3 53.61 -5.97 43.24
C LYS A 3 52.47 -5.24 42.53
N SER A 4 52.36 -5.41 41.22
CA SER A 4 51.25 -4.86 40.43
C SER A 4 50.14 -5.90 40.36
N PHE A 5 48.95 -5.58 40.88
CA PHE A 5 47.76 -6.39 40.68
C PHE A 5 47.06 -5.93 39.40
N LEU A 6 46.89 -6.86 38.46
CA LEU A 6 46.09 -6.67 37.26
C LEU A 6 44.62 -6.89 37.64
N ILE A 7 43.84 -5.81 37.73
CA ILE A 7 42.39 -5.90 37.87
C ILE A 7 41.82 -6.10 36.46
N LEU A 8 41.38 -7.31 36.16
CA LEU A 8 40.67 -7.62 34.92
C LEU A 8 39.25 -7.03 35.03
N SER A 9 38.94 -6.01 34.24
CA SER A 9 37.57 -5.48 34.15
C SER A 9 36.70 -6.54 33.47
N MET A 10 35.85 -7.20 34.24
CA MET A 10 34.81 -8.09 33.75
C MET A 10 33.80 -7.23 32.99
N ALA A 11 33.94 -7.13 31.67
CA ALA A 11 32.92 -6.52 30.83
C ALA A 11 31.67 -7.40 30.93
N SER A 12 30.69 -6.97 31.71
CA SER A 12 29.38 -7.61 31.77
C SER A 12 28.74 -7.52 30.39
N LEU A 13 28.64 -8.66 29.71
CA LEU A 13 27.78 -8.83 28.55
C LEU A 13 26.34 -8.58 29.01
N LEU A 14 25.88 -7.34 28.86
CA LEU A 14 24.47 -6.98 28.96
C LEU A 14 23.76 -7.79 27.90
N SER A 15 23.16 -8.91 28.32
CA SER A 15 22.24 -9.67 27.50
C SER A 15 21.03 -8.76 27.32
N ALA A 16 20.98 -8.01 26.23
CA ALA A 16 19.75 -7.34 25.83
C ALA A 16 18.72 -8.46 25.62
N SER A 17 17.77 -8.58 26.54
CA SER A 17 16.57 -9.35 26.29
C SER A 17 15.89 -8.66 25.10
N VAL A 18 16.13 -9.19 23.89
CA VAL A 18 15.31 -8.87 22.74
C VAL A 18 13.91 -9.32 23.13
N PHE A 19 13.10 -8.39 23.60
CA PHE A 19 11.67 -8.62 23.76
C PHE A 19 11.18 -8.95 22.37
N ALA A 20 10.89 -10.24 22.13
CA ALA A 20 10.19 -10.65 20.94
C ALA A 20 8.88 -9.85 20.93
N LYS A 21 8.81 -8.86 20.04
CA LYS A 21 7.58 -8.12 19.80
C LYS A 21 6.54 -9.17 19.45
N ASN A 22 5.45 -9.24 20.23
CA ASN A 22 4.36 -10.16 19.94
C ASN A 22 3.96 -9.97 18.48
N LEU A 23 4.08 -11.04 17.70
CA LEU A 23 3.71 -11.04 16.29
C LEU A 23 2.18 -10.92 16.24
N SER A 24 1.70 -9.73 15.91
CA SER A 24 0.27 -9.46 15.74
C SER A 24 -0.06 -9.58 14.26
N PHE A 25 -0.96 -10.52 13.96
CA PHE A 25 -1.50 -10.67 12.61
C PHE A 25 -2.80 -9.87 12.51
N SER A 26 -2.99 -9.19 11.37
CA SER A 26 -4.29 -8.65 11.00
C SER A 26 -5.24 -9.77 10.56
N ASN A 27 -6.52 -9.44 10.41
CA ASN A 27 -7.48 -10.38 9.83
C ASN A 27 -7.05 -10.75 8.39
N PRO A 28 -7.09 -12.03 8.00
CA PRO A 28 -6.73 -12.46 6.66
C PRO A 28 -7.66 -11.84 5.61
N ARG A 29 -7.08 -11.46 4.46
CA ARG A 29 -7.80 -10.92 3.30
C ARG A 29 -7.59 -11.84 2.10
N THR A 30 -8.66 -12.08 1.34
CA THR A 30 -8.56 -12.72 0.02
C THR A 30 -7.99 -11.72 -0.98
N LEU A 31 -6.81 -12.01 -1.55
CA LEU A 31 -6.14 -11.13 -2.51
C LEU A 31 -6.57 -11.40 -3.96
N LEU A 32 -6.81 -12.66 -4.29
CA LEU A 32 -7.12 -13.11 -5.66
C LEU A 32 -8.50 -13.81 -5.70
N PRO A 33 -9.60 -13.07 -5.50
CA PRO A 33 -10.93 -13.68 -5.49
C PRO A 33 -11.26 -14.24 -6.87
N ASN A 34 -11.77 -15.47 -6.91
CA ASN A 34 -12.15 -16.21 -8.13
C ASN A 34 -10.98 -16.66 -9.02
N GLU A 35 -9.74 -16.53 -8.56
CA GLU A 35 -8.58 -17.13 -9.25
C GLU A 35 -8.32 -18.54 -8.70
N ASP A 36 -8.07 -19.50 -9.60
CA ASP A 36 -7.69 -20.87 -9.23
C ASP A 36 -6.17 -21.01 -9.25
N VAL A 37 -5.54 -20.49 -8.19
CA VAL A 37 -4.08 -20.35 -8.07
C VAL A 37 -3.42 -21.69 -7.74
N GLN A 38 -2.48 -22.15 -8.58
CA GLN A 38 -1.66 -23.34 -8.31
C GLN A 38 -0.33 -23.01 -7.64
N SER A 39 0.31 -21.92 -8.06
CA SER A 39 1.59 -21.47 -7.51
C SER A 39 1.70 -19.96 -7.60
N PHE A 40 2.44 -19.35 -6.67
CA PHE A 40 2.73 -17.93 -6.68
C PHE A 40 4.16 -17.62 -6.22
N GLU A 41 4.68 -16.47 -6.65
CA GLU A 41 5.94 -15.89 -6.24
C GLU A 41 5.77 -14.38 -6.04
N LEU A 42 6.65 -13.76 -5.24
CA LEU A 42 6.70 -12.31 -5.07
C LEU A 42 7.88 -11.74 -5.87
N ALA A 43 7.60 -10.82 -6.78
CA ALA A 43 8.61 -10.18 -7.63
C ALA A 43 8.27 -8.70 -7.86
N ASP A 44 9.29 -7.85 -7.91
CA ASP A 44 9.16 -6.45 -8.34
C ASP A 44 9.24 -6.41 -9.86
N LEU A 45 8.07 -6.32 -10.51
CA LEU A 45 7.95 -6.41 -11.97
C LEU A 45 8.15 -5.07 -12.67
N ASP A 46 7.86 -3.96 -11.99
CA ASP A 46 7.88 -2.62 -12.57
C ASP A 46 9.08 -1.76 -12.11
N GLY A 47 9.90 -2.27 -11.18
CA GLY A 47 11.12 -1.65 -10.69
C GLY A 47 10.87 -0.56 -9.63
N ASN A 48 9.69 -0.55 -9.01
CA ASN A 48 9.31 0.46 -8.02
C ASN A 48 9.76 0.11 -6.58
N GLY A 49 10.44 -1.03 -6.39
CA GLY A 49 10.91 -1.53 -5.10
C GLY A 49 9.85 -2.24 -4.26
N LYS A 50 8.64 -2.45 -4.80
CA LYS A 50 7.50 -3.14 -4.17
C LYS A 50 7.26 -4.44 -4.95
N GLN A 51 6.80 -5.47 -4.24
CA GLN A 51 6.62 -6.79 -4.84
C GLN A 51 5.15 -7.00 -5.24
N GLU A 52 4.94 -7.45 -6.47
CA GLU A 52 3.69 -7.99 -6.96
C GLU A 52 3.62 -9.51 -6.72
N ILE A 53 2.39 -10.04 -6.67
CA ILE A 53 2.13 -11.48 -6.69
C ILE A 53 2.12 -11.92 -8.15
N VAL A 54 3.09 -12.73 -8.56
CA VAL A 54 3.08 -13.45 -9.83
C VAL A 54 2.48 -14.82 -9.58
N TYR A 55 1.48 -15.24 -10.33
CA TYR A 55 0.79 -16.52 -10.09
C TYR A 55 0.42 -17.26 -11.37
N LEU A 56 0.45 -18.59 -11.27
CA LEU A 56 0.02 -19.53 -12.30
C LEU A 56 -1.35 -20.08 -11.91
N THR A 57 -2.31 -19.96 -12.82
CA THR A 57 -3.66 -20.51 -12.66
C THR A 57 -3.74 -21.96 -13.14
N SER A 58 -4.79 -22.68 -12.74
CA SER A 58 -4.97 -24.09 -13.10
C SER A 58 -5.18 -24.37 -14.60
N ASN A 59 -5.62 -23.37 -15.36
CA ASN A 59 -5.70 -23.42 -16.82
C ASN A 59 -4.35 -23.07 -17.51
N GLY A 60 -3.29 -22.79 -16.75
CA GLY A 60 -1.94 -22.53 -17.25
C GLY A 60 -1.65 -21.07 -17.62
N GLU A 61 -2.49 -20.11 -17.20
CA GLU A 61 -2.24 -18.69 -17.43
C GLU A 61 -1.28 -18.12 -16.38
N LEU A 62 -0.27 -17.38 -16.83
CA LEU A 62 0.61 -16.61 -15.96
C LEU A 62 0.04 -15.19 -15.82
N LYS A 63 -0.26 -14.79 -14.59
CA LYS A 63 -0.88 -13.50 -14.24
C LYS A 63 -0.10 -12.83 -13.12
N TYR A 64 -0.37 -11.56 -12.89
CA TYR A 64 0.17 -10.82 -11.75
C TYR A 64 -0.90 -9.94 -11.11
N ALA A 65 -0.71 -9.62 -9.83
CA ALA A 65 -1.57 -8.68 -9.10
C ALA A 65 -0.75 -7.94 -8.04
N ALA A 66 -1.12 -6.69 -7.78
CA ALA A 66 -0.57 -5.96 -6.65
C ALA A 66 -1.04 -6.57 -5.32
N LEU A 67 -0.16 -6.54 -4.30
CA LEU A 67 -0.44 -7.15 -3.00
C LEU A 67 -1.57 -6.44 -2.24
N GLY A 68 -1.76 -5.13 -2.46
CA GLY A 68 -2.58 -4.30 -1.59
C GLY A 68 -1.91 -4.04 -0.24
N HIS A 69 -2.12 -2.83 0.28
CA HIS A 69 -1.79 -2.43 1.63
C HIS A 69 -2.97 -2.70 2.56
N TYR A 70 -2.70 -3.21 3.76
CA TYR A 70 -3.73 -3.30 4.79
C TYR A 70 -3.97 -1.91 5.39
N ILE A 71 -5.13 -1.32 5.08
CA ILE A 71 -5.48 0.03 5.56
C ILE A 71 -5.92 -0.03 7.04
N THR A 72 -4.97 0.23 7.94
CA THR A 72 -5.22 0.42 9.38
C THR A 72 -5.81 1.80 9.68
N GLU A 73 -6.21 2.08 10.93
CA GLU A 73 -6.50 3.48 11.35
C GLU A 73 -5.27 4.37 11.14
N SER A 74 -4.08 3.95 11.53
CA SER A 74 -2.86 4.73 11.32
C SER A 74 -2.57 4.98 9.83
N SER A 75 -2.91 4.03 8.95
CA SER A 75 -2.84 4.21 7.49
C SER A 75 -3.83 5.28 7.03
N ARG A 76 -5.06 5.29 7.56
CA ARG A 76 -6.06 6.33 7.26
C ARG A 76 -5.63 7.69 7.78
N ASP A 77 -5.02 7.76 8.95
CA ASP A 77 -4.51 9.01 9.52
C ASP A 77 -3.45 9.63 8.59
N ILE A 78 -2.55 8.82 8.03
CA ILE A 78 -1.57 9.28 7.03
C ILE A 78 -2.27 9.73 5.75
N LEU A 79 -3.22 8.94 5.23
CA LEU A 79 -3.95 9.31 4.00
C LEU A 79 -4.68 10.66 4.14
N ARG A 80 -5.26 10.93 5.32
CA ARG A 80 -5.94 12.18 5.66
C ARG A 80 -5.01 13.31 6.08
N SER A 81 -3.71 13.05 6.25
CA SER A 81 -2.75 14.06 6.71
C SER A 81 -2.45 15.13 5.67
N SER A 82 -2.70 14.83 4.39
CA SER A 82 -2.71 15.79 3.30
C SER A 82 -4.13 15.93 2.75
N TYR A 83 -4.52 17.17 2.44
CA TYR A 83 -5.83 17.46 1.86
C TYR A 83 -5.98 16.84 0.46
N GLU A 84 -4.93 16.94 -0.36
CA GLU A 84 -4.90 16.43 -1.74
C GLU A 84 -3.58 15.71 -2.02
N TRP A 85 -3.67 14.54 -2.64
CA TRP A 85 -2.53 13.80 -3.19
C TRP A 85 -2.52 13.94 -4.71
N ALA A 86 -1.50 14.59 -5.26
CA ALA A 86 -1.36 14.79 -6.70
C ALA A 86 -0.72 13.57 -7.36
N VAL A 87 -1.37 13.02 -8.40
CA VAL A 87 -0.87 11.85 -9.15
C VAL A 87 0.24 12.29 -10.11
N LYS A 88 1.47 11.84 -9.87
CA LYS A 88 2.68 12.25 -10.61
C LYS A 88 2.57 11.97 -12.10
N GLU A 89 2.09 10.78 -12.45
CA GLU A 89 2.04 10.31 -13.84
C GLU A 89 0.91 10.97 -14.65
N ARG A 90 -0.03 11.66 -13.99
CA ARG A 90 -1.24 12.22 -14.60
C ARG A 90 -1.55 13.61 -14.04
N PRO A 91 -0.90 14.66 -14.61
CA PRO A 91 -1.17 16.04 -14.23
C PRO A 91 -2.66 16.36 -14.29
N GLY A 92 -3.18 17.00 -13.26
CA GLY A 92 -4.59 17.33 -13.11
C GLY A 92 -5.44 16.25 -12.44
N ILE A 93 -4.89 15.07 -12.11
CA ILE A 93 -5.60 14.09 -11.25
C ILE A 93 -5.13 14.23 -9.80
N THR A 94 -6.09 14.36 -8.89
CA THR A 94 -5.87 14.34 -7.44
C THR A 94 -6.69 13.25 -6.76
N MET A 95 -6.15 12.75 -5.64
CA MET A 95 -6.84 11.85 -4.73
C MET A 95 -7.00 12.54 -3.38
N GLU A 96 -8.20 12.52 -2.83
CA GLU A 96 -8.54 13.14 -1.55
C GLU A 96 -9.05 12.05 -0.60
N PHE A 97 -8.59 12.10 0.64
CA PHE A 97 -8.99 11.17 1.69
C PHE A 97 -9.46 12.00 2.88
N ASP A 98 -10.74 11.93 3.23
CA ASP A 98 -11.28 12.65 4.39
C ASP A 98 -12.15 11.73 5.27
N ASP A 99 -12.86 12.32 6.23
CA ASP A 99 -13.78 11.59 7.10
C ASP A 99 -15.13 11.28 6.44
N ASN A 100 -15.49 12.00 5.38
CA ASN A 100 -16.75 11.87 4.64
C ASN A 100 -16.65 10.87 3.48
N GLY A 101 -15.43 10.55 3.04
CA GLY A 101 -15.18 9.61 1.96
C GLY A 101 -13.78 9.73 1.37
N TYR A 102 -13.59 8.99 0.28
CA TYR A 102 -12.36 9.01 -0.50
C TYR A 102 -12.72 9.40 -1.92
N MET A 103 -11.93 10.24 -2.57
CA MET A 103 -12.33 10.84 -3.83
C MET A 103 -11.19 10.85 -4.83
N ILE A 104 -11.51 10.55 -6.10
CA ILE A 104 -10.64 10.80 -7.25
C ILE A 104 -11.26 11.96 -8.04
N SER A 105 -10.46 12.99 -8.28
CA SER A 105 -10.84 14.23 -8.96
C SER A 105 -9.94 14.49 -10.16
N GLY A 106 -10.51 15.04 -11.23
CA GLY A 106 -9.77 15.58 -12.37
C GLY A 106 -9.97 17.08 -12.47
N GLU A 107 -8.92 17.83 -12.82
CA GLU A 107 -8.97 19.28 -13.03
C GLU A 107 -10.03 19.63 -14.10
N GLY A 108 -10.89 20.61 -13.78
CA GLY A 108 -11.98 21.03 -14.68
C GLY A 108 -13.19 20.08 -14.78
N SER A 109 -13.19 18.93 -14.09
CA SER A 109 -14.24 17.91 -14.19
C SER A 109 -15.52 18.19 -13.39
N GLY A 110 -15.54 19.26 -12.58
CA GLY A 110 -16.71 19.63 -11.77
C GLY A 110 -16.95 18.79 -10.50
N GLY A 111 -15.98 17.97 -10.08
CA GLY A 111 -16.01 17.23 -8.81
C GLY A 111 -15.70 15.73 -8.95
N GLY A 112 -15.06 15.16 -7.94
CA GLY A 112 -14.71 13.74 -7.92
C GLY A 112 -15.88 12.81 -7.55
N SER A 113 -15.61 11.52 -7.30
CA SER A 113 -16.62 10.55 -6.85
C SER A 113 -16.25 10.04 -5.49
N ASN A 114 -17.22 10.00 -4.58
CA ASN A 114 -17.06 9.36 -3.29
C ASN A 114 -16.92 7.85 -3.46
N LEU A 115 -15.86 7.31 -2.90
CA LEU A 115 -15.54 5.90 -2.80
C LEU A 115 -15.74 5.45 -1.35
N TYR A 116 -16.13 4.20 -1.18
CA TYR A 116 -16.19 3.52 0.11
C TYR A 116 -15.08 2.47 0.20
N PHE A 117 -14.55 2.28 1.40
CA PHE A 117 -13.54 1.25 1.63
C PHE A 117 -14.20 -0.11 1.90
N LYS A 118 -13.89 -1.11 1.07
CA LYS A 118 -14.41 -2.47 1.20
C LYS A 118 -13.35 -3.49 0.75
N ASP A 119 -13.13 -4.51 1.57
CA ASP A 119 -12.22 -5.64 1.27
C ASP A 119 -10.81 -5.20 0.84
N GLY A 120 -10.28 -4.15 1.48
CA GLY A 120 -8.92 -3.65 1.20
C GLY A 120 -8.82 -2.77 -0.05
N THR A 121 -9.93 -2.38 -0.67
CA THR A 121 -9.99 -1.54 -1.88
C THR A 121 -10.98 -0.40 -1.67
N PHE A 122 -10.66 0.81 -2.13
CA PHE A 122 -11.63 1.90 -2.23
C PHE A 122 -12.42 1.73 -3.52
N ARG A 123 -13.76 1.74 -3.43
CA ARG A 123 -14.64 1.44 -4.57
C ARG A 123 -15.75 2.46 -4.68
N GLY A 124 -16.06 2.88 -5.90
CA GLY A 124 -17.17 3.78 -6.20
C GLY A 124 -18.38 3.02 -6.75
N ASN A 125 -19.52 3.71 -6.79
CA ASN A 125 -20.75 3.19 -7.41
C ASN A 125 -20.87 3.51 -8.91
N TYR A 126 -20.02 4.41 -9.42
CA TYR A 126 -20.03 4.85 -10.81
C TYR A 126 -18.89 4.21 -11.60
N VAL A 127 -19.15 3.88 -12.88
CA VAL A 127 -18.20 3.52 -13.96
C VAL A 127 -16.94 2.73 -13.51
N GLN A 128 -17.14 1.72 -12.65
CA GLN A 128 -16.08 0.86 -12.11
C GLN A 128 -14.89 1.59 -11.47
N GLN A 129 -15.14 2.55 -10.58
CA GLN A 129 -14.07 3.24 -9.86
C GLN A 129 -13.43 2.36 -8.79
N THR A 130 -12.10 2.24 -8.82
CA THR A 130 -11.32 1.58 -7.76
C THR A 130 -10.04 2.33 -7.47
N ILE A 131 -9.61 2.31 -6.20
CA ILE A 131 -8.24 2.56 -5.77
C ILE A 131 -7.82 1.38 -4.90
N LEU A 132 -6.75 0.71 -5.29
CA LEU A 132 -5.99 -0.18 -4.44
C LEU A 132 -4.71 0.56 -4.07
N ILE A 133 -4.49 0.76 -2.77
CA ILE A 133 -3.24 1.33 -2.28
C ILE A 133 -2.34 0.17 -1.89
N ASP A 134 -1.09 0.19 -2.33
CA ASP A 134 -0.06 -0.81 -2.04
C ASP A 134 1.01 -0.29 -1.08
N TYR A 135 1.20 1.04 -1.05
CA TYR A 135 2.17 1.70 -0.20
C TYR A 135 1.65 3.03 0.35
N ILE A 136 1.99 3.32 1.61
CA ILE A 136 1.61 4.54 2.32
C ILE A 136 2.81 5.03 3.12
N SER A 137 3.13 6.31 2.96
CA SER A 137 4.03 7.10 3.80
C SER A 137 3.49 8.53 3.89
N ASP A 138 4.13 9.36 4.71
CA ASP A 138 3.84 10.79 4.84
C ASP A 138 4.20 11.61 3.60
N THR A 139 5.02 11.06 2.71
CA THR A 139 5.54 11.77 1.52
C THR A 139 5.06 11.18 0.21
N GLU A 140 4.53 9.96 0.22
CA GLU A 140 4.09 9.26 -0.97
C GLU A 140 3.05 8.18 -0.64
N ILE A 141 2.04 8.08 -1.50
CA ILE A 141 1.18 6.90 -1.61
C ILE A 141 1.30 6.33 -3.03
N SER A 142 1.11 5.02 -3.17
CA SER A 142 1.07 4.40 -4.49
C SER A 142 0.14 3.20 -4.51
N GLY A 143 -0.22 2.79 -5.72
CA GLY A 143 -0.88 1.53 -5.98
C GLY A 143 -1.49 1.52 -7.37
N THR A 144 -2.71 1.01 -7.50
CA THR A 144 -3.44 1.01 -8.77
C THR A 144 -4.79 1.69 -8.65
N PHE A 145 -5.27 2.28 -9.74
CA PHE A 145 -6.60 2.88 -9.78
C PHE A 145 -7.24 2.78 -11.17
N LYS A 146 -8.55 2.96 -11.20
CA LYS A 146 -9.32 3.24 -12.43
C LYS A 146 -10.49 4.17 -12.12
N ASP A 147 -10.81 5.04 -13.07
CA ASP A 147 -12.01 5.89 -13.03
C ASP A 147 -12.48 6.14 -14.47
N GLY A 148 -13.57 5.48 -14.86
CA GLY A 148 -14.13 5.62 -16.20
C GLY A 148 -14.63 7.03 -16.54
N ARG A 149 -14.92 7.90 -15.55
CA ARG A 149 -15.27 9.31 -15.80
C ARG A 149 -14.07 10.12 -16.26
N LEU A 150 -12.87 9.71 -15.86
CA LEU A 150 -11.61 10.30 -16.26
C LEU A 150 -11.03 9.62 -17.51
N GLY A 151 -11.78 8.71 -18.15
CA GLY A 151 -11.33 7.95 -19.31
C GLY A 151 -10.31 6.85 -19.00
N ILE A 152 -10.21 6.43 -17.73
CA ILE A 152 -9.27 5.39 -17.27
C ILE A 152 -10.08 4.11 -17.01
N TYR A 153 -10.17 3.25 -18.03
CA TYR A 153 -11.01 2.05 -18.01
C TYR A 153 -10.30 0.79 -17.51
N ASP A 154 -8.97 0.75 -17.64
CA ASP A 154 -8.12 -0.32 -17.12
C ASP A 154 -7.51 0.08 -15.78
N GLU A 155 -7.15 -0.91 -14.96
CA GLU A 155 -6.36 -0.67 -13.74
C GLU A 155 -4.95 -0.20 -14.13
N VAL A 156 -4.60 1.01 -13.72
CA VAL A 156 -3.30 1.61 -14.01
C VAL A 156 -2.54 1.92 -12.72
N PRO A 157 -1.21 1.77 -12.71
CA PRO A 157 -0.40 2.15 -11.55
C PRO A 157 -0.42 3.66 -11.34
N PHE A 158 -0.20 4.08 -10.10
CA PHE A 158 -0.03 5.48 -9.74
C PHE A 158 0.97 5.68 -8.60
N THR A 159 1.62 6.84 -8.63
CA THR A 159 2.34 7.41 -7.51
C THR A 159 1.73 8.78 -7.22
N ALA A 160 1.29 9.02 -5.99
CA ALA A 160 0.79 10.32 -5.58
C ALA A 160 1.57 10.90 -4.40
N VAL A 161 1.73 12.22 -4.42
CA VAL A 161 2.46 12.97 -3.39
C VAL A 161 1.59 14.07 -2.81
N PRO A 162 1.83 14.50 -1.56
CA PRO A 162 1.09 15.61 -0.96
C PRO A 162 1.20 16.87 -1.81
N LYS A 163 0.09 17.59 -1.95
CA LYS A 163 0.02 18.90 -2.58
C LYS A 163 0.19 20.05 -1.59
#